data_AF-A0A3M0ZR63-F1
#
_entry.id   AF-A0A3M0ZR63-F1
#
_cell.length_a   1.000
_cell.length_b   1.000
_cell.length_c   1.000
_cell.angle_alpha   90.00
_cell.angle_beta   90.00
_cell.angle_gamma   90.00
#
_symmetry.space_group_name_H-M   'P 1'
#
loop_
_entity.id
_entity.type
_entity.pdbx_description
1 polymer ?
#
loop_
_entity_poly.entity_id
_entity_poly.type
_entity_poly.pdbx_seq_one_letter_code
_entity_poly.pdbx_strand_id
1 'polypeptide(L)'
;MNARGESGRSHVRLCEDGIALLLVLFVVALCSILVVNMTYSSYLSSRLSSYTVRNLQAEYLLKSALNFARVLIALDESPRVDSPSDIWAKFTKGVAVPADQYLGINVPGLVVEIEIESEEAKMPLRGLLTGDSAKARVNKKWRDAVARYFSLLGFDDDGEVDHTGTFPKKVFNSK
;
A
#
# COMPACT_ATOMS: atom_id res chain seq x y z
N MET A 1 -99.81 -9.30 -10.98
CA MET A 1 -98.66 -10.17 -11.32
C MET A 1 -97.83 -9.47 -12.38
N ASN A 2 -96.58 -9.12 -12.07
CA ASN A 2 -95.44 -9.43 -12.94
C ASN A 2 -94.14 -8.97 -12.26
N ALA A 3 -93.24 -9.94 -12.18
CA ALA A 3 -91.97 -9.90 -11.48
C ALA A 3 -90.96 -9.01 -12.22
N ARG A 4 -90.26 -8.16 -11.48
CA ARG A 4 -89.01 -7.54 -11.90
C ARG A 4 -87.89 -8.54 -11.65
N GLY A 5 -87.31 -9.05 -12.73
CA GLY A 5 -86.09 -9.85 -12.67
C GLY A 5 -84.88 -8.94 -12.44
N GLU A 6 -84.30 -9.04 -11.24
CA GLU A 6 -82.90 -8.72 -11.02
C GLU A 6 -82.10 -10.00 -11.24
N SER A 7 -81.35 -10.08 -12.34
CA SER A 7 -80.22 -11.00 -12.43
C SER A 7 -79.29 -10.55 -13.54
N GLY A 8 -78.03 -10.28 -13.18
CA GLY A 8 -76.94 -10.18 -14.13
C GLY A 8 -75.98 -9.05 -13.85
N ARG A 9 -74.96 -9.31 -12.99
CA ARG A 9 -73.58 -8.83 -13.15
C ARG A 9 -72.70 -9.24 -11.97
N SER A 10 -71.95 -10.35 -12.11
CA SER A 10 -70.86 -10.66 -11.17
C SER A 10 -69.87 -11.72 -11.67
N HIS A 11 -69.38 -11.67 -12.92
CA HIS A 11 -68.45 -12.72 -13.41
C HIS A 11 -67.24 -12.27 -14.27
N VAL A 12 -66.77 -11.02 -14.20
CA VAL A 12 -65.59 -10.59 -15.02
C VAL A 12 -64.37 -10.13 -14.20
N ARG A 13 -64.47 -9.90 -12.88
CA ARG A 13 -63.37 -9.23 -12.14
C ARG A 13 -62.14 -10.10 -11.80
N LEU A 14 -62.27 -11.42 -11.76
CA LEU A 14 -61.20 -12.29 -11.25
C LEU A 14 -59.97 -12.42 -12.17
N CYS A 15 -60.11 -12.23 -13.48
CA CYS A 15 -58.96 -12.30 -14.42
C CYS A 15 -58.18 -10.99 -14.54
N GLU A 16 -58.85 -9.84 -14.44
CA GLU A 16 -58.20 -8.52 -14.51
C GLU A 16 -57.34 -8.25 -13.26
N ASP A 17 -57.83 -8.67 -12.10
CA ASP A 17 -57.13 -8.51 -10.82
C ASP A 17 -55.81 -9.31 -10.77
N GLY A 18 -55.76 -10.50 -11.37
CA GLY A 18 -54.56 -11.34 -11.41
C GLY A 18 -53.45 -10.76 -12.30
N ILE A 19 -53.82 -10.20 -13.46
CA ILE A 19 -52.87 -9.55 -14.37
C ILE A 19 -52.34 -8.25 -13.76
N ALA A 20 -53.21 -7.46 -13.13
CA ALA A 20 -52.81 -6.25 -12.42
C ALA A 20 -51.79 -6.55 -11.30
N LEU A 21 -52.00 -7.61 -10.52
CA LEU A 21 -51.07 -8.04 -9.48
C LEU A 21 -49.70 -8.44 -10.07
N LEU A 22 -49.69 -9.17 -11.18
CA LEU A 22 -48.46 -9.57 -11.87
C LEU A 22 -47.66 -8.36 -12.36
N LEU A 23 -48.35 -7.35 -12.92
CA LEU A 23 -47.72 -6.12 -13.42
C LEU A 23 -47.13 -5.30 -12.27
N VAL A 24 -47.87 -5.16 -11.16
CA VAL A 24 -47.36 -4.49 -9.95
C VAL A 24 -46.13 -5.21 -9.40
N LEU A 25 -46.17 -6.54 -9.29
CA LEU A 25 -45.04 -7.33 -8.79
C LEU A 25 -43.82 -7.20 -9.71
N PHE A 26 -44.03 -7.18 -11.03
CA PHE A 26 -42.98 -6.94 -12.00
C PHE A 26 -42.35 -5.55 -11.84
N VAL A 27 -43.16 -4.49 -11.71
CA VAL A 27 -42.68 -3.12 -11.50
C VAL A 27 -41.91 -3.00 -10.17
N VAL A 28 -42.44 -3.60 -9.10
CA VAL A 28 -41.77 -3.62 -7.79
C VAL A 28 -40.45 -4.38 -7.87
N ALA A 29 -40.40 -5.55 -8.54
CA ALA A 29 -39.18 -6.32 -8.73
C ALA A 29 -38.13 -5.51 -9.52
N LEU A 30 -38.54 -4.87 -10.62
CA LEU A 30 -37.65 -4.07 -11.46
C LEU A 30 -37.11 -2.85 -10.69
N CYS A 31 -37.98 -2.16 -9.96
CA CYS A 31 -37.60 -1.03 -9.10
C CYS A 31 -36.63 -1.48 -8.00
N SER A 32 -36.88 -2.63 -7.37
CA SER A 32 -36.02 -3.18 -6.32
C SER A 32 -34.62 -3.53 -6.85
N ILE A 33 -34.53 -4.17 -8.02
CA ILE A 33 -33.25 -4.49 -8.66
C ILE A 33 -32.49 -3.21 -9.00
N LEU A 34 -33.17 -2.18 -9.51
CA LEU A 34 -32.56 -0.90 -9.84
C LEU A 34 -32.00 -0.22 -8.59
N VAL A 35 -32.79 -0.16 -7.51
CA VAL A 35 -32.36 0.43 -6.23
C VAL A 35 -31.15 -0.33 -5.68
N VAL A 36 -31.19 -1.66 -5.63
CA VAL A 36 -30.06 -2.48 -5.12
C VAL A 36 -28.79 -2.23 -5.93
N ASN A 37 -28.89 -2.22 -7.27
CA ASN A 37 -27.72 -2.01 -8.12
C ASN A 37 -27.15 -0.58 -8.00
N MET A 38 -28.03 0.43 -7.91
CA MET A 38 -27.64 1.82 -7.69
C MET A 38 -26.98 2.00 -6.32
N THR A 39 -27.55 1.44 -5.25
CA THR A 39 -26.98 1.50 -3.90
C THR A 39 -25.62 0.81 -3.86
N TYR A 40 -25.47 -0.37 -4.48
CA TYR A 40 -24.21 -1.08 -4.56
C TYR A 40 -23.13 -0.28 -5.31
N SER A 41 -23.47 0.25 -6.48
CA SER A 41 -22.55 1.04 -7.30
C SER A 41 -22.13 2.33 -6.59
N SER A 42 -23.07 3.01 -5.93
CA SER A 42 -22.80 4.22 -5.15
C SER A 42 -21.90 3.93 -3.94
N TYR A 43 -22.16 2.84 -3.22
CA TYR A 43 -21.33 2.41 -2.10
C TYR A 43 -19.89 2.14 -2.53
N LEU A 44 -19.69 1.38 -3.62
CA LEU A 44 -18.35 1.13 -4.15
C LEU A 44 -17.65 2.41 -4.59
N SER A 45 -18.35 3.30 -5.27
CA SER A 45 -17.80 4.57 -5.74
C SER A 45 -17.35 5.45 -4.56
N SER A 46 -18.14 5.49 -3.49
CA SER A 46 -17.79 6.21 -2.25
C SER A 46 -16.53 5.63 -1.59
N ARG A 47 -16.40 4.30 -1.54
CA ARG A 47 -15.22 3.62 -1.01
C ARG A 47 -13.97 3.91 -1.84
N LEU A 48 -14.06 3.80 -3.16
CA LEU A 48 -12.96 4.09 -4.07
C LEU A 48 -12.51 5.55 -3.97
N SER A 49 -13.46 6.49 -3.97
CA SER A 49 -13.16 7.91 -3.78
C SER A 49 -12.44 8.18 -2.45
N SER A 50 -12.92 7.58 -1.36
CA SER A 50 -12.30 7.69 -0.04
C SER A 50 -10.88 7.12 -0.01
N TYR A 51 -10.63 6.02 -0.72
CA TYR A 51 -9.30 5.43 -0.85
C TYR A 51 -8.34 6.35 -1.62
N THR A 52 -8.78 6.87 -2.77
CA THR A 52 -7.98 7.78 -3.59
C THR A 52 -7.59 9.04 -2.81
N VAL A 53 -8.53 9.64 -2.07
CA VAL A 53 -8.25 10.82 -1.23
C VAL A 53 -7.20 10.50 -0.16
N ARG A 54 -7.33 9.36 0.54
CA ARG A 54 -6.35 8.96 1.56
C ARG A 54 -4.97 8.67 0.97
N ASN A 55 -4.93 8.05 -0.21
CA ASN A 55 -3.68 7.77 -0.91
C ASN A 55 -2.95 9.06 -1.29
N LEU A 56 -3.68 10.04 -1.84
CA LEU A 56 -3.12 11.36 -2.15
C LEU A 56 -2.63 12.07 -0.89
N GLN A 57 -3.41 12.04 0.20
CA GLN A 57 -3.00 12.62 1.48
C GLN A 57 -1.70 11.98 2.00
N ALA A 58 -1.57 10.65 1.93
CA ALA A 58 -0.36 9.94 2.32
C ALA A 58 0.84 10.33 1.44
N GLU A 59 0.65 10.50 0.13
CA GLU A 59 1.71 10.94 -0.78
C GLU A 59 2.18 12.37 -0.46
N TYR A 60 1.25 13.30 -0.21
CA TYR A 60 1.61 14.68 0.19
C TYR A 60 2.31 14.70 1.54
N LEU A 61 1.86 13.87 2.49
CA LEU A 61 2.52 13.72 3.78
C LEU A 61 3.94 13.21 3.60
N LEU A 62 4.16 12.18 2.79
CA LEU A 62 5.48 11.63 2.52
C LEU A 62 6.40 12.69 1.87
N LYS A 63 5.88 13.48 0.92
CA LYS A 63 6.62 14.59 0.31
C LYS A 63 6.99 15.67 1.33
N SER A 64 6.08 15.98 2.26
CA SER A 64 6.34 16.92 3.35
C SER A 64 7.43 16.40 4.29
N ALA A 65 7.32 15.13 4.72
CA ALA A 65 8.32 14.48 5.56
C ALA A 65 9.70 14.41 4.89
N LEU A 66 9.74 14.14 3.58
CA LEU A 66 10.98 14.15 2.79
C LEU A 66 11.59 15.55 2.73
N ASN A 67 10.79 16.60 2.53
CA ASN A 67 11.28 17.98 2.55
C ASN A 67 11.78 18.38 3.94
N PHE A 68 11.09 17.95 5.01
CA PHE A 68 11.55 18.13 6.37
C PHE A 68 12.93 17.47 6.59
N ALA A 69 13.09 16.21 6.17
CA ALA A 69 14.38 15.51 6.24
C ALA A 69 15.49 16.23 5.46
N ARG A 70 15.18 16.74 4.25
CA ARG A 70 16.13 17.54 3.46
C ARG A 70 16.55 18.82 4.18
N VAL A 71 15.62 19.50 4.85
CA VAL A 71 15.93 20.69 5.64
C VAL A 71 16.81 20.34 6.83
N LEU A 72 16.53 19.23 7.53
CA LEU A 72 17.37 18.77 8.64
C LEU A 72 18.82 18.49 8.20
N ILE A 73 19.00 17.86 7.03
CA ILE A 73 20.33 17.62 6.46
C ILE A 73 20.98 18.94 6.00
N ALA A 74 20.21 19.87 5.42
CA ALA A 74 20.72 21.16 4.97
C ALA A 74 21.11 22.10 6.12
N LEU A 75 20.56 21.89 7.32
CA LEU A 75 20.90 22.63 8.54
C LEU A 75 22.15 22.10 9.25
N ASP A 76 22.79 21.07 8.70
CA ASP A 76 24.03 20.54 9.24
C ASP A 76 25.16 21.59 9.17
N GLU A 77 25.84 21.79 10.29
CA GLU A 77 26.95 22.73 10.43
C GLU A 77 28.23 22.20 9.78
N SER A 78 28.36 20.88 9.65
CA SER A 78 29.55 20.19 9.13
C SER A 78 29.25 19.33 7.89
N PRO A 79 28.93 19.94 6.73
CA PRO A 79 28.48 19.23 5.53
C PRO A 79 29.51 18.31 4.85
N ARG A 80 30.70 18.16 5.43
CA ARG A 80 31.78 17.28 4.94
C ARG A 80 32.05 16.09 5.85
N VAL A 81 31.50 16.10 7.07
CA VAL A 81 31.78 15.08 8.07
C VAL A 81 30.46 14.76 8.77
N ASP A 82 29.91 13.60 8.41
CA ASP A 82 28.72 13.06 9.05
C ASP A 82 29.10 12.47 10.42
N SER A 83 28.44 12.91 11.48
CA SER A 83 28.66 12.48 12.86
C SER A 83 27.35 12.08 13.54
N PRO A 84 27.37 11.11 14.47
CA PRO A 84 26.20 10.79 15.30
C PRO A 84 25.69 11.96 16.16
N SER A 85 26.49 13.04 16.30
CA SER A 85 26.10 14.27 16.99
C SER A 85 25.18 15.18 16.19
N ASP A 86 25.04 14.94 14.89
CA ASP A 86 24.34 15.85 13.99
C ASP A 86 22.84 15.84 14.27
N ILE A 87 22.18 16.94 13.93
CA ILE A 87 20.75 17.14 14.26
C ILE A 87 19.89 16.05 13.60
N TRP A 88 20.24 15.66 12.38
CA TRP A 88 19.58 14.61 11.61
C TRP A 88 19.85 13.21 12.15
N ALA A 89 20.99 12.97 12.82
CA ALA A 89 21.39 11.65 13.32
C ALA A 89 20.48 11.15 14.46
N LYS A 90 19.73 12.04 15.12
CA LYS A 90 18.70 11.70 16.12
C LYS A 90 17.59 10.82 15.54
N PHE A 91 17.37 10.88 14.22
CA PHE A 91 16.33 10.14 13.52
C PHE A 91 16.81 8.77 13.01
N THR A 92 18.03 8.33 13.33
CA THR A 92 18.58 7.04 12.85
C THR A 92 17.84 5.79 13.33
N LYS A 93 16.98 5.88 14.34
CA LYS A 93 16.26 4.72 14.92
C LYS A 93 14.75 4.74 14.70
N GLY A 94 14.28 5.56 13.75
CA GLY A 94 12.85 5.78 13.52
C GLY A 94 12.22 6.51 14.70
N VAL A 95 12.12 7.83 14.60
CA VAL A 95 11.49 8.64 15.65
C VAL A 95 10.13 9.13 15.18
N ALA A 96 9.11 8.94 16.02
CA ALA A 96 7.79 9.49 15.78
C ALA A 96 7.83 11.02 15.83
N VAL A 97 7.46 11.66 14.72
CA VAL A 97 7.38 13.11 14.59
C VAL A 97 5.93 13.53 14.77
N PRO A 98 5.62 14.43 15.73
CA PRO A 98 4.29 15.02 15.86
C PRO A 98 3.90 15.73 14.55
N ALA A 99 2.98 15.11 13.80
CA ALA A 99 2.56 15.60 12.49
C ALA A 99 1.80 16.94 12.59
N ASP A 100 1.19 17.21 13.74
CA ASP A 100 0.50 18.45 14.06
C ASP A 100 1.48 19.63 14.19
N GLN A 101 2.59 19.45 14.91
CA GLN A 101 3.53 20.51 15.22
C GLN A 101 4.52 20.79 14.09
N TYR A 102 5.01 19.74 13.41
CA TYR A 102 6.09 19.87 12.42
C TYR A 102 5.60 19.79 10.97
N LEU A 103 4.49 19.10 10.70
CA LEU A 103 3.97 18.89 9.34
C LEU A 103 2.66 19.67 9.08
N GLY A 104 2.05 20.26 10.12
CA GLY A 104 0.79 21.00 10.03
C GLY A 104 -0.43 20.12 9.73
N ILE A 105 -0.34 18.81 10.02
CA ILE A 105 -1.36 17.82 9.68
C ILE A 105 -2.08 17.39 10.96
N ASN A 106 -3.39 17.67 11.04
CA ASN A 106 -4.25 17.24 12.14
C ASN A 106 -5.17 16.11 11.67
N VAL A 107 -4.64 14.90 11.56
CA VAL A 107 -5.42 13.69 11.27
C VAL A 107 -5.39 12.79 12.50
N PRO A 108 -6.54 12.41 13.07
CA PRO A 108 -6.58 11.59 14.27
C PRO A 108 -6.01 10.19 14.00
N GLY A 109 -5.11 9.73 14.88
CA GLY A 109 -4.50 8.40 14.80
C GLY A 109 -3.39 8.26 13.76
N LEU A 110 -2.96 9.36 13.12
CA LEU A 110 -1.82 9.37 12.21
C LEU A 110 -0.52 9.42 13.01
N VAL A 111 0.33 8.42 12.83
CA VAL A 111 1.70 8.39 13.36
C VAL A 111 2.64 8.46 12.17
N VAL A 112 3.55 9.44 12.20
CA VAL A 112 4.59 9.60 11.18
C VAL A 112 5.92 9.31 11.84
N GLU A 113 6.62 8.30 11.35
CA GLU A 113 7.97 7.98 11.80
C GLU A 113 8.94 8.36 10.70
N ILE A 114 10.01 9.03 11.08
CA ILE A 114 11.06 9.44 10.15
C ILE A 114 12.34 8.74 10.58
N GLU A 115 12.95 8.07 9.61
CA GLU A 115 14.26 7.46 9.73
C GLU A 115 15.21 8.07 8.71
N ILE A 116 16.37 8.53 9.18
CA ILE A 116 17.43 9.08 8.34
C ILE A 116 18.68 8.25 8.59
N GLU A 117 19.15 7.56 7.56
CA GLU A 117 20.40 6.80 7.57
C GLU A 117 21.32 7.30 6.48
N SER A 118 22.64 7.26 6.75
CA SER A 118 23.65 7.48 5.71
C SER A 118 23.76 6.25 4.81
N GLU A 119 23.71 6.47 3.49
CA GLU A 119 23.94 5.39 2.51
C GLU A 119 25.39 4.89 2.57
N GLU A 120 26.34 5.75 2.92
CA GLU A 120 27.76 5.42 3.01
C GLU A 120 28.09 4.53 4.21
N ALA A 121 27.21 4.46 5.21
CA ALA A 121 27.34 3.52 6.33
C ALA A 121 27.09 2.06 5.90
N LYS A 122 26.48 1.85 4.73
CA LYS A 122 26.17 0.52 4.19
C LYS A 122 27.33 0.00 3.34
N MET A 123 27.44 -1.33 3.25
CA MET A 123 28.47 -1.94 2.41
C MET A 123 28.12 -1.73 0.92
N PRO A 124 28.99 -1.09 0.11
CA PRO A 124 28.67 -0.77 -1.28
C PRO A 124 28.82 -2.01 -2.18
N LEU A 125 27.72 -2.72 -2.41
CA LEU A 125 27.70 -3.92 -3.27
C LEU A 125 28.07 -3.60 -4.73
N ARG A 126 27.80 -2.37 -5.19
CA ARG A 126 28.22 -1.90 -6.52
C ARG A 126 29.74 -1.90 -6.69
N GLY A 127 30.51 -1.78 -5.60
CA GLY A 127 31.96 -1.81 -5.62
C GLY A 127 32.56 -3.21 -5.86
N LEU A 128 31.75 -4.27 -5.81
CA LEU A 128 32.21 -5.65 -6.01
C LEU A 128 32.70 -5.90 -7.44
N LEU A 129 32.14 -5.18 -8.40
CA LEU A 129 32.53 -5.24 -9.80
C LEU A 129 33.27 -3.97 -10.17
N THR A 130 34.40 -4.12 -10.84
CA THR A 130 35.18 -3.01 -11.40
C THR A 130 35.18 -3.12 -12.91
N GLY A 131 34.68 -2.09 -13.58
CA GLY A 131 34.54 -2.03 -15.03
C GLY A 131 33.10 -2.23 -15.52
N ASP A 132 32.91 -2.00 -16.81
CA ASP A 132 31.60 -2.08 -17.46
C ASP A 132 31.15 -3.54 -17.62
N SER A 133 29.83 -3.79 -17.59
CA SER A 133 29.20 -5.11 -17.38
C SER A 133 29.73 -6.25 -18.27
N ALA A 134 30.26 -5.94 -19.46
CA ALA A 134 30.83 -6.93 -20.39
C ALA A 134 32.27 -7.37 -20.07
N LYS A 135 33.02 -6.62 -19.25
CA LYS A 135 34.41 -6.93 -18.84
C LYS A 135 34.66 -6.71 -17.35
N ALA A 136 33.58 -6.71 -16.56
CA ALA A 136 33.64 -6.48 -15.13
C ALA A 136 34.57 -7.50 -14.45
N ARG A 137 35.59 -6.99 -13.75
CA ARG A 137 36.48 -7.79 -12.92
C ARG A 137 36.05 -7.69 -11.48
N VAL A 138 36.15 -8.79 -10.74
CA VAL A 138 35.84 -8.80 -9.32
C VAL A 138 36.88 -7.98 -8.57
N ASN A 139 36.41 -7.00 -7.80
CA ASN A 139 37.26 -6.25 -6.88
C ASN A 139 37.57 -7.13 -5.65
N LYS A 140 38.79 -7.65 -5.59
CA LYS A 140 39.22 -8.56 -4.51
C LYS A 140 39.03 -7.94 -3.11
N LYS A 141 39.30 -6.64 -2.95
CA LYS A 141 39.15 -5.94 -1.66
C LYS A 141 37.70 -6.02 -1.15
N TRP A 142 36.73 -5.73 -2.01
CA TRP A 142 35.31 -5.77 -1.65
C TRP A 142 34.79 -7.20 -1.52
N ARG A 143 35.26 -8.12 -2.36
CA ARG A 143 34.96 -9.55 -2.22
C ARG A 143 35.37 -10.06 -0.83
N ASP A 144 36.58 -9.77 -0.40
CA ASP A 144 37.11 -10.25 0.88
C ASP A 144 36.42 -9.56 2.08
N ALA A 145 35.99 -8.31 1.94
CA ALA A 145 35.16 -7.63 2.94
C ALA A 145 33.79 -8.28 3.08
N VAL A 146 33.10 -8.57 1.96
CA VAL A 146 31.81 -9.26 1.95
C VAL A 146 31.93 -10.67 2.52
N ALA A 147 32.94 -11.44 2.09
CA ALA A 147 33.16 -12.79 2.58
C ALA A 147 33.37 -12.83 4.10
N ARG A 148 34.17 -11.89 4.64
CA ARG A 148 34.34 -11.74 6.09
C ARG A 148 33.03 -11.38 6.79
N TYR A 149 32.24 -10.48 6.23
CA TYR A 149 30.94 -10.11 6.80
C TYR A 149 29.98 -11.30 6.85
N PHE A 150 29.87 -12.07 5.77
CA PHE A 150 29.05 -13.28 5.75
C PHE A 150 29.55 -14.36 6.71
N SER A 151 30.87 -14.53 6.84
CA SER A 151 31.42 -15.45 7.84
C SER A 151 31.09 -15.03 9.27
N LEU A 152 31.07 -13.72 9.58
CA LEU A 152 30.70 -13.19 10.89
C LEU A 152 29.21 -13.35 11.20
N LEU A 153 28.37 -13.31 10.17
CA LEU A 153 26.92 -13.53 10.30
C LEU A 153 26.55 -15.02 10.41
N GLY A 154 27.50 -15.95 10.27
CA GLY A 154 27.24 -17.39 10.32
C GLY A 154 26.57 -17.95 9.06
N PHE A 155 26.66 -17.23 7.93
CA PHE A 155 26.02 -17.63 6.66
C PHE A 155 26.59 -18.94 6.08
N ASP A 156 27.79 -19.35 6.51
CA ASP A 156 28.41 -20.60 6.07
C ASP A 156 27.92 -21.83 6.86
N ASP A 157 27.23 -21.62 7.98
CA ASP A 157 26.83 -22.67 8.93
C ASP A 157 25.32 -22.98 8.87
N ASP A 158 24.53 -22.25 8.07
CA ASP A 158 23.07 -22.38 8.01
C ASP A 158 22.59 -23.56 7.14
N GLY A 159 23.47 -24.08 6.28
CA GLY A 159 23.16 -25.19 5.37
C GLY A 159 22.02 -24.87 4.39
N GLU A 160 21.76 -23.59 4.12
CA GLU A 160 20.64 -23.20 3.26
C GLU A 160 20.88 -23.67 1.82
N VAL A 161 19.90 -24.41 1.29
CA VAL A 161 19.89 -24.86 -0.10
C VAL A 161 19.15 -23.83 -0.93
N ASP A 162 19.69 -23.49 -2.10
CA ASP A 162 19.06 -22.55 -3.02
C ASP A 162 17.58 -22.92 -3.31
N HIS A 163 16.67 -22.08 -2.83
CA HIS A 163 15.23 -22.20 -3.03
C HIS A 163 14.76 -21.54 -4.34
N THR A 164 15.60 -20.76 -5.01
CA THR A 164 15.26 -20.06 -6.26
C THR A 164 15.34 -20.97 -7.49
N GLY A 165 16.00 -22.12 -7.38
CA GLY A 165 16.20 -23.08 -8.47
C GLY A 165 17.27 -22.67 -9.49
N THR A 166 17.98 -21.57 -9.24
CA THR A 166 19.03 -21.03 -10.13
C THR A 166 20.32 -21.87 -10.05
N PHE A 167 20.60 -22.41 -8.86
CA PHE A 167 21.75 -23.25 -8.52
C PHE A 167 21.28 -24.50 -7.76
N PRO A 168 20.67 -25.48 -8.46
CA PRO A 168 20.05 -26.63 -7.80
C PRO A 168 21.07 -27.41 -6.95
N LYS A 169 20.70 -27.68 -5.69
CA LYS A 169 21.48 -28.44 -4.70
C LYS A 169 22.84 -27.84 -4.33
N LYS A 170 23.05 -26.54 -4.59
CA LYS A 170 24.25 -25.85 -4.15
C LYS A 170 24.01 -25.23 -2.78
N VAL A 171 24.89 -25.56 -1.84
CA VAL A 171 25.02 -24.85 -0.56
C VAL A 171 25.97 -23.68 -0.81
N PHE A 172 25.54 -22.47 -0.49
CA PHE A 172 26.38 -21.29 -0.66
C PHE A 172 27.38 -21.21 0.49
N ASN A 173 28.63 -20.87 0.17
CA ASN A 173 29.69 -20.63 1.13
C ASN A 173 30.47 -19.40 0.68
N SER A 174 30.97 -18.63 1.64
CA SER A 174 31.73 -17.41 1.45
C SER A 174 33.17 -17.63 0.93
N LYS A 175 33.69 -18.86 0.98
CA LYS A 175 35.06 -19.25 0.58
C LYS A 175 35.24 -19.45 -0.93
#